data_AF-A0A2T1CFF5-F1
#
_entry.id   AF-A0A2T1CFF5-F1
#
_cell.length_a   1.000
_cell.length_b   1.000
_cell.length_c   1.000
_cell.angle_alpha   90.00
_cell.angle_beta   90.00
_cell.angle_gamma   90.00
#
_symmetry.space_group_name_H-M   'P 1'
#
loop_
_entity.id
_entity.type
_entity.pdbx_description
1 polymer ?
#
loop_
_entity_poly.entity_id
_entity_poly.type
_entity_poly.pdbx_seq_one_letter_code
_entity_poly.pdbx_strand_id
1 'polypeptide(L)' 'MCIRDRVDPARANHRLWGGKAETAAGSGLGLAITSVIVENHQGQIHVESTLNQGTVFTVWLPCQFGE' A
#
# COMPACT_ATOMS: atom_id res chain seq x y z
N MET A 1 28.80 -30.85 23.16
CA MET A 1 29.42 -29.59 22.71
C MET A 1 28.59 -29.06 21.54
N CYS A 2 27.47 -28.39 21.84
CA CYS A 2 26.52 -27.94 20.81
C CYS A 2 26.94 -26.55 20.34
N ILE A 3 27.40 -26.47 19.10
CA ILE A 3 27.70 -25.24 18.39
C ILE A 3 26.38 -24.47 18.24
N ARG A 4 26.34 -23.29 18.88
CA ARG A 4 25.27 -22.31 18.76
C ARG A 4 25.32 -21.75 17.34
N ASP A 5 24.39 -22.17 16.50
CA ASP A 5 24.16 -21.49 15.23
C ASP A 5 23.51 -20.15 15.56
N ARG A 6 24.30 -19.06 15.46
CA ARG A 6 23.81 -17.70 15.56
C ARG A 6 22.91 -17.46 14.36
N VAL A 7 21.60 -17.47 14.59
CA VAL A 7 20.62 -16.94 13.63
C VAL A 7 20.92 -15.45 13.46
N ASP A 8 21.39 -15.09 12.27
CA ASP A 8 21.65 -13.71 11.87
C ASP A 8 20.31 -13.00 11.57
N PRO A 9 19.97 -11.88 12.24
CA PRO A 9 18.68 -11.22 12.09
C PRO A 9 18.50 -10.50 10.74
N ALA A 10 19.53 -10.42 9.89
CA ALA A 10 19.45 -9.69 8.63
C ALA A 10 18.72 -10.43 7.50
N ARG A 11 18.20 -11.65 7.73
CA ARG A 11 17.59 -12.50 6.69
C ARG A 11 16.16 -12.96 6.99
N ALA A 12 15.35 -12.11 7.61
CA ALA A 12 13.95 -12.42 7.95
C ALA A 12 12.92 -11.51 7.25
N ASN A 13 13.18 -11.08 6.01
CA ASN A 13 12.24 -10.27 5.23
C ASN A 13 12.03 -10.81 3.81
N HIS A 14 11.76 -12.10 3.69
CA HIS A 14 11.22 -12.64 2.45
C HIS A 14 10.35 -13.86 2.74
N ARG A 15 9.02 -13.67 2.70
CA ARG A 15 7.89 -14.63 2.87
C ARG A 15 6.94 -14.14 3.99
N LEU A 16 5.62 -13.96 3.85
CA LEU A 16 4.62 -14.47 2.92
C LEU A 16 3.43 -13.49 2.85
N TRP A 17 2.85 -13.38 1.68
CA TRP A 17 1.49 -12.88 1.44
C TRP A 17 0.50 -13.74 2.25
N GLY A 18 0.20 -13.33 3.48
CA GLY A 18 -0.58 -14.12 4.44
C GLY A 18 -0.44 -13.64 5.89
N GLY A 19 -0.03 -12.39 6.09
CA GLY A 19 0.19 -11.80 7.40
C GLY A 19 -1.14 -11.50 8.09
N LYS A 20 -1.39 -12.20 9.19
CA LYS A 20 -2.19 -11.77 10.34
C LYS A 20 -2.38 -10.25 10.35
N ALA A 21 -3.62 -9.81 10.09
CA ALA A 21 -4.02 -8.41 10.15
C ALA A 21 -4.05 -7.95 11.61
N GLU A 22 -2.90 -7.89 12.26
CA GLU A 22 -2.69 -6.82 13.21
C GLU A 22 -2.75 -5.54 12.38
N THR A 23 -3.72 -4.69 12.68
CA THR A 23 -3.88 -3.38 12.06
C THR A 23 -2.66 -2.55 12.44
N ALA A 24 -1.51 -2.84 11.84
CA ALA A 24 -0.40 -1.92 11.79
C ALA A 24 -0.99 -0.67 11.16
N ALA A 25 -1.28 0.33 12.01
CA ALA A 25 -1.74 1.61 11.55
C ALA A 25 -0.65 2.10 10.60
N GLY A 26 -0.91 1.96 9.30
CA GLY A 26 -0.02 2.53 8.29
C GLY A 26 0.17 4.01 8.63
N SER A 27 1.32 4.56 8.29
CA SER A 27 1.66 5.96 8.58
C SER A 27 0.73 7.01 7.93
N GLY A 28 -0.40 6.60 7.34
CA GLY A 28 -1.32 7.45 6.59
C GLY A 28 -0.77 7.91 5.24
N LEU A 29 0.46 7.52 4.89
CA LEU A 29 1.15 8.02 3.70
C LEU A 29 0.58 7.46 2.38
N GLY A 30 -0.11 6.31 2.42
CA GLY A 30 -0.60 5.64 1.21
C GLY A 30 -1.46 6.55 0.35
N LEU A 31 -2.50 7.15 0.93
CA LEU A 31 -3.41 8.03 0.19
C LEU A 31 -2.75 9.35 -0.21
N ALA A 32 -1.84 9.88 0.62
CA ALA A 32 -1.09 11.09 0.30
C ALA A 32 -0.20 10.87 -0.93
N ILE A 33 0.50 9.74 -1.00
CA ILE A 33 1.32 9.35 -2.16
C ILE A 33 0.42 9.15 -3.38
N THR A 34 -0.72 8.46 -3.23
CA THR A 34 -1.67 8.25 -4.32
C THR A 34 -2.19 9.57 -4.88
N SER A 35 -2.54 10.56 -4.04
CA SER A 35 -2.97 11.89 -4.49
C SER A 35 -1.91 12.53 -5.38
N VAL A 36 -0.68 12.60 -4.90
CA VAL A 36 0.44 13.20 -5.65
C VAL A 36 0.66 12.51 -6.98
N ILE A 37 0.61 11.17 -7.01
CA ILE A 37 0.75 10.40 -8.26
C ILE A 37 -0.38 10.78 -9.23
N VAL A 38 -1.63 10.75 -8.78
CA VAL A 38 -2.79 11.03 -9.64
C VAL A 38 -2.74 12.46 -10.17
N GLU A 39 -2.43 13.44 -9.33
CA GLU A 39 -2.27 14.85 -9.71
C GLU A 39 -1.15 15.03 -10.74
N ASN A 40 -0.01 14.37 -10.54
CA ASN A 40 1.12 14.43 -11.48
C ASN A 40 0.77 13.82 -12.86
N HIS A 41 -0.15 12.85 -12.90
CA HIS A 41 -0.67 12.28 -14.15
C HIS A 41 -1.87 13.05 -14.72
N GLN A 42 -2.13 14.27 -14.21
CA GLN A 42 -3.28 15.11 -14.62
C GLN A 42 -4.63 14.40 -14.44
N GLY A 43 -4.68 13.46 -13.49
CA GLY A 43 -5.87 12.70 -13.14
C GLY A 43 -6.62 13.30 -11.96
N GLN A 44 -7.63 12.57 -11.51
CA GLN A 44 -8.47 12.93 -10.37
C GLN A 44 -8.72 11.71 -9.48
N ILE A 45 -8.82 11.92 -8.17
CA ILE A 45 -9.18 10.89 -7.19
C ILE A 45 -10.39 11.35 -6.37
N HIS A 46 -11.36 10.46 -6.18
CA HIS A 46 -12.54 10.67 -5.34
C HIS A 46 -12.67 9.55 -4.31
N VAL A 47 -13.22 9.89 -3.15
CA VAL A 47 -13.37 8.96 -2.03
C VAL A 47 -14.79 9.03 -1.50
N GLU A 48 -15.47 7.89 -1.53
CA GLU A 48 -16.81 7.73 -0.98
C GLU A 48 -16.75 6.69 0.13
N SER A 49 -17.05 7.09 1.36
CA SER A 49 -17.08 6.18 2.50
C SER A 49 -18.47 6.19 3.11
N THR A 50 -19.03 4.99 3.31
CA THR A 50 -20.28 4.83 4.04
C THR A 50 -20.03 3.96 5.27
N LEU A 51 -20.39 4.48 6.44
CA LEU A 51 -20.22 3.78 7.71
C LEU A 51 -20.85 2.38 7.64
N ASN A 52 -20.10 1.37 8.08
CA ASN A 52 -20.48 -0.04 8.05
C ASN A 52 -20.69 -0.67 6.64
N GLN A 53 -20.38 0.05 5.55
CA GLN A 53 -20.43 -0.49 4.18
C GLN A 53 -19.06 -0.50 3.49
N GLY A 54 -18.12 0.30 4.00
CA GLY A 54 -16.75 0.39 3.49
C GLY A 54 -16.47 1.71 2.79
N THR A 55 -15.35 1.74 2.05
CA THR A 55 -14.87 2.92 1.35
C THR A 55 -14.51 2.55 -0.08
N VAL A 56 -14.97 3.36 -1.03
CA VAL A 56 -14.66 3.29 -2.45
C VAL A 56 -13.72 4.45 -2.80
N PHE A 57 -12.63 4.12 -3.48
CA PHE A 57 -11.70 5.08 -4.04
C PHE A 57 -11.77 4.99 -5.55
N THR A 58 -12.13 6.08 -6.21
CA THR A 58 -12.27 6.15 -7.66
C THR A 58 -11.18 7.04 -8.23
N VAL A 59 -10.42 6.53 -9.19
CA VAL A 59 -9.30 7.25 -9.83
C VAL A 59 -9.57 7.35 -11.33
N TRP A 60 -9.47 8.55 -11.87
CA TRP A 60 -9.53 8.82 -13.31
C TRP A 60 -8.18 9.34 -13.78
N LEU A 61 -7.67 8.76 -14.85
CA LEU A 61 -6.45 9.22 -15.51
C LEU A 61 -6.78 9.53 -16.98
N PRO A 62 -6.17 10.57 -17.57
CA PRO A 62 -6.33 10.84 -19.00
C PRO A 62 -5.72 9.69 -19.82
N CYS A 63 -6.53 9.12 -20.72
CA CYS A 63 -6.05 8.14 -21.69
C CYS A 63 -5.33 8.87 -22.83
N GLN A 64 -4.00 8.92 -22.79
CA GLN A 64 -3.21 9.36 -23.93
C GLN A 64 -2.98 8.15 -24.84
N PHE A 65 -3.50 8.19 -26.07
CA PHE A 65 -3.06 7.29 -27.12
C PHE A 65 -1.80 7.91 -27.73
N GLY A 66 -0.65 7.27 -27.55
CA GLY A 66 0.57 7.66 -28.25
C GLY A 66 0.42 7.39 -29.75
N GLU A 67 0.87 8.34 -30.57
CA GLU A 67 1.02 8.18 -32.04
C GLU A 67 2.11 7.16 -32.41
#